data_AF-X1KB92-F1
#
_entry.id   AF-X1KB92-F1
#
_cell.length_a   1.000
_cell.length_b   1.000
_cell.length_c   1.000
_cell.angle_alpha   90.00
_cell.angle_beta   90.00
_cell.angle_gamma   90.00
#
_symmetry.space_group_name_H-M   'P 1'
#
loop_
_entity.id
_entity.type
_entity.pdbx_description
1 polymer ?
#
loop_
_entity_poly.entity_id
_entity_poly.type
_entity_poly.pdbx_seq_one_letter_code
_entity_poly.pdbx_strand_id
1 'polypeptide(L)' 'AAERAVEIDVARAEAAKRRAEEELSRRAPGVDTAQAEAALRRSLIRLQVAEKRRKRKPGA' A
#
# COMPACT_ATOMS: atom_id res chain seq x y z
N ALA A 1 14.73 0.41 -16.47
CA ALA A 1 14.78 0.72 -15.02
C ALA A 1 13.40 0.92 -14.35
N ALA A 2 12.33 1.27 -15.08
CA ALA A 2 11.00 1.56 -14.48
C ALA A 2 10.26 0.35 -13.88
N GLU A 3 10.53 -0.89 -14.32
CA GLU A 3 9.88 -2.10 -13.78
C GLU A 3 10.25 -2.35 -12.31
N ARG A 4 11.55 -2.28 -11.98
CA ARG A 4 12.03 -2.44 -10.60
C ARG A 4 11.43 -1.41 -9.63
N ALA A 5 11.22 -0.17 -10.09
CA ALA A 5 10.61 0.88 -9.27
C ALA A 5 9.13 0.58 -8.94
N VAL A 6 8.38 0.04 -9.91
CA VAL A 6 6.97 -0.35 -9.69
C VAL A 6 6.88 -1.55 -8.74
N GLU A 7 7.75 -2.54 -8.88
CA GLU A 7 7.77 -3.71 -7.98
C GLU A 7 8.10 -3.32 -6.53
N ILE A 8 9.06 -2.41 -6.35
CA ILE A 8 9.42 -1.88 -5.02
C ILE A 8 8.25 -1.10 -4.40
N ASP A 9 7.54 -0.29 -5.19
CA ASP A 9 6.39 0.47 -4.71
C ASP A 9 5.23 -0.45 -4.29
N VAL A 10 5.00 -1.55 -5.02
CA VAL A 10 4.01 -2.58 -4.66
C VAL A 10 4.39 -3.25 -3.35
N ALA A 11 5.62 -3.76 -3.24
CA ALA A 11 6.08 -4.43 -2.03
C ALA A 11 6.00 -3.54 -0.78
N ARG A 12 6.35 -2.25 -0.92
CA ARG A 12 6.23 -1.26 0.17
C ARG A 12 4.78 -1.00 0.56
N ALA A 13 3.89 -0.86 -0.43
CA ALA A 13 2.49 -0.62 -0.17
C ALA A 13 1.78 -1.83 0.45
N GLU A 14 2.16 -3.06 0.07
CA GLU A 14 1.68 -4.28 0.72
C GLU A 14 2.15 -4.40 2.18
N ALA A 15 3.43 -4.10 2.44
CA ALA A 15 3.95 -4.13 3.81
C ALA A 15 3.24 -3.09 4.70
N ALA A 16 2.98 -1.90 4.18
CA ALA A 16 2.23 -0.86 4.89
C ALA A 16 0.78 -1.27 5.16
N LYS A 17 0.13 -1.93 4.19
CA LYS A 17 -1.21 -2.51 4.35
C LYS A 17 -1.24 -3.54 5.48
N ARG A 18 -0.34 -4.53 5.47
CA ARG A 18 -0.29 -5.59 6.49
C ARG A 18 -0.09 -5.03 7.90
N ARG A 19 0.78 -4.02 8.06
CA ARG A 19 0.99 -3.35 9.35
C ARG A 19 -0.25 -2.64 9.85
N ALA A 20 -0.92 -1.88 8.98
CA ALA A 20 -2.16 -1.21 9.35
C ALA A 20 -3.28 -2.20 9.71
N GLU A 21 -3.37 -3.33 9.00
CA GLU A 21 -4.30 -4.42 9.33
C GLU A 21 -3.98 -5.06 10.68
N GLU A 22 -2.70 -5.31 10.99
CA GLU A 22 -2.28 -5.82 12.30
C GLU A 22 -2.56 -4.82 13.44
N GLU A 23 -2.29 -3.53 13.24
CA GLU A 23 -2.60 -2.49 14.23
C GLU A 23 -4.10 -2.39 14.51
N LEU A 24 -4.93 -2.43 13.46
CA LEU A 24 -6.39 -2.44 13.59
C LEU A 24 -6.89 -3.73 14.27
N SER A 25 -6.29 -4.88 13.95
CA SER A 25 -6.65 -6.17 14.55
C SER A 25 -6.28 -6.25 16.03
N ARG A 26 -5.14 -5.67 16.43
CA ARG A 26 -4.67 -5.70 17.82
C ARG A 26 -5.48 -4.81 18.77
N ARG A 27 -6.37 -3.92 18.25
CA ARG A 27 -7.19 -2.96 19.03
C ARG A 27 -6.44 -2.39 20.23
N ALA A 28 -5.17 -2.01 20.01
CA ALA A 28 -4.32 -1.59 21.12
C ALA A 28 -4.83 -0.25 21.67
N PRO A 29 -4.95 -0.10 23.00
CA PRO A 29 -5.37 1.16 23.61
C PRO A 29 -4.37 2.26 23.22
N GLY A 30 -4.87 3.31 22.57
CA GLY A 30 -4.06 4.42 22.06
C GLY A 30 -3.80 4.40 20.54
N VAL A 31 -4.24 3.36 19.81
CA VAL A 31 -4.25 3.39 18.34
C VAL A 31 -5.38 4.30 17.86
N ASP A 32 -5.01 5.39 17.20
CA ASP A 32 -5.96 6.20 16.44
C ASP A 32 -6.41 5.40 15.21
N THR A 33 -7.57 4.76 15.35
CA THR A 33 -8.18 3.96 14.29
C THR A 33 -8.39 4.77 13.01
N ALA A 34 -8.66 6.08 13.11
CA ALA A 34 -8.78 6.94 11.93
C ALA A 34 -7.42 7.16 11.25
N GLN A 35 -6.33 7.26 12.01
CA GLN A 35 -4.98 7.33 11.46
C GLN A 35 -4.58 6.02 10.76
N ALA A 36 -4.88 4.87 11.37
CA ALA A 36 -4.62 3.55 10.80
C ALA A 36 -5.44 3.31 9.52
N GLU A 37 -6.73 3.67 9.51
CA GLU A 37 -7.58 3.62 8.33
C GLU A 37 -7.09 4.55 7.22
N ALA A 38 -6.64 5.76 7.56
CA ALA A 38 -6.06 6.68 6.59
C ALA A 38 -4.76 6.12 5.98
N ALA A 39 -3.92 5.46 6.78
CA ALA A 39 -2.72 4.78 6.31
C ALA A 39 -3.04 3.60 5.38
N LEU A 40 -4.05 2.81 5.71
CA LEU A 40 -4.55 1.72 4.88
C LEU A 40 -5.06 2.25 3.53
N ARG A 41 -5.93 3.28 3.53
CA ARG A 41 -6.45 3.90 2.30
C ARG A 41 -5.34 4.42 1.40
N ARG A 42 -4.34 5.12 1.96
CA ARG A 42 -3.17 5.60 1.19
C ARG A 42 -2.39 4.46 0.55
N SER A 43 -2.22 3.35 1.27
CA SER A 43 -1.49 2.17 0.77
C SER A 43 -2.24 1.50 -0.38
N LEU A 44 -3.57 1.37 -0.26
CA LEU A 44 -4.42 0.84 -1.33
C LEU A 44 -4.37 1.71 -2.60
N ILE A 45 -4.42 3.04 -2.44
CA ILE A 45 -4.30 3.98 -3.58
C ILE A 45 -2.95 3.79 -4.28
N ARG A 46 -1.84 3.65 -3.54
CA ARG A 46 -0.52 3.40 -4.13
C ARG A 46 -0.47 2.09 -4.91
N LEU A 47 -1.06 1.02 -4.38
CA LEU A 47 -1.17 -0.26 -5.09
C LEU A 47 -1.94 -0.11 -6.40
N GLN A 48 -3.08 0.58 -6.38
CA GLN A 48 -3.88 0.83 -7.58
C GLN A 48 -3.13 1.66 -8.62
N VAL A 49 -2.37 2.68 -8.20
CA VAL A 49 -1.54 3.49 -9.10
C VAL A 49 -0.41 2.65 -9.69
N ALA A 50 0.26 1.83 -8.89
CA ALA A 50 1.31 0.93 -9.36
C ALA A 50 0.78 -0.09 -10.38
N GLU A 51 -0.38 -0.69 -10.11
CA GLU A 51 -1.06 -1.61 -11.04
C GLU A 51 -1.44 -0.90 -12.34
N LYS A 52 -1.99 0.31 -12.26
CA LYS A 52 -2.35 1.11 -13.45
C LYS A 52 -1.11 1.51 -14.26
N ARG A 53 0.02 1.81 -13.61
CA ARG A 53 1.31 2.08 -14.28
C ARG A 53 1.87 0.83 -14.95
N ARG A 54 1.74 -0.33 -14.32
CA ARG A 54 2.11 -1.63 -14.93
C ARG A 54 1.26 -1.93 -16.17
N LYS A 55 -0.06 -1.76 -16.09
CA LYS A 55 -0.99 -1.97 -17.24
C LYS A 55 -0.77 -0.97 -18.38
N ARG A 56 -0.34 0.25 -18.07
CA ARG A 56 -0.02 1.31 -19.06
C ARG A 56 1.33 1.13 -19.76
N LYS A 57 2.11 0.09 -19.44
CA LYS A 57 3.19 -0.39 -20.30
C LYS A 57 2.71 -1.58 -21.15
N PRO A 58 1.92 -1.39 -22.22
CA PRO A 58 1.97 -2.31 -23.34
C PRO A 58 3.16 -1.92 -24.22
N GLY A 59 4.16 -2.80 -24.33
CA GLY A 59 5.35 -2.58 -25.15
C GLY A 59 6.61 -2.27 -24.33
N ALA A 60 7.31 -3.33 -23.94
CA ALA A 60 8.76 -3.37 -24.05
C ALA A 60 9.06 -4.21 -25.31
#